data_AF-A0A165LTU0-F1
#
_entry.id   AF-A0A165LTU0-F1
#
_cell.length_a   1.000
_cell.length_b   1.000
_cell.length_c   1.000
_cell.angle_alpha   90.00
_cell.angle_beta   90.00
_cell.angle_gamma   90.00
#
_symmetry.space_group_name_H-M   'P 1'
#
loop_
_entity.id
_entity.type
_entity.pdbx_description
1 polymer ?
#
loop_
_entity_poly.entity_id
_entity_poly.type
_entity_poly.pdbx_seq_one_letter_code
_entity_poly.pdbx_strand_id
1 'polypeptide(L)' 'MTHRLQLIAIAALALGTLTACGEKPQTGAGIRSDAVPYAGTGSNFTEPGWKAGDKASWEAQLKARQQYGQNEYTRTQTK' A
#
# COMPACT_ATOMS: atom_id res chain seq x y z
N MET A 1 20.27 -9.41 -48.75
CA MET A 1 19.57 -10.47 -47.97
C MET A 1 19.90 -10.38 -46.48
N THR A 2 21.15 -10.14 -46.11
CA THR A 2 21.63 -9.95 -44.73
C THR A 2 20.89 -8.88 -43.92
N HIS A 3 20.63 -7.69 -44.46
CA HIS A 3 19.90 -6.63 -43.73
C HIS A 3 18.45 -6.99 -43.41
N ARG A 4 17.77 -7.73 -44.29
CA ARG A 4 16.40 -8.20 -44.02
C ARG A 4 16.40 -9.20 -42.87
N LEU A 5 17.39 -10.08 -42.81
CA LEU A 5 17.55 -11.05 -41.73
C LEU A 5 17.89 -10.37 -40.39
N GLN A 6 18.75 -9.34 -40.41
CA GLN A 6 19.08 -8.54 -39.22
C GLN A 6 17.88 -7.80 -38.65
N LEU A 7 17.06 -7.17 -39.51
CA LEU A 7 15.84 -6.48 -39.07
C LEU A 7 14.81 -7.45 -38.46
N ILE A 8 14.66 -8.64 -39.04
CA ILE A 8 13.77 -9.68 -38.50
C ILE A 8 14.26 -10.15 -37.12
N ALA A 9 15.57 -10.36 -36.95
CA ALA A 9 16.14 -10.78 -35.67
C ALA A 9 15.97 -9.74 -34.56
N ILE A 10 16.15 -8.44 -34.88
CA ILE A 10 15.95 -7.34 -33.92
C ILE A 10 14.47 -7.23 -33.52
N ALA A 11 13.54 -7.34 -34.49
CA ALA A 11 12.12 -7.31 -34.21
C ALA A 11 11.67 -8.48 -33.32
N ALA A 12 12.18 -9.68 -33.56
CA ALA A 12 11.89 -10.86 -32.75
C ALA A 12 12.39 -10.71 -31.30
N LEU A 13 13.61 -10.16 -31.11
CA LEU A 13 14.16 -9.87 -29.79
C LEU A 13 13.34 -8.82 -29.03
N ALA A 14 12.89 -7.76 -29.70
CA ALA A 14 12.07 -6.71 -29.10
C ALA A 14 10.70 -7.22 -28.65
N LEU A 15 10.08 -8.14 -29.41
CA LEU A 15 8.81 -8.76 -29.01
C LEU A 15 8.98 -9.75 -27.84
N GLY A 16 10.13 -10.42 -27.76
CA GLY A 16 10.44 -11.35 -26.68
C GLY A 16 10.63 -10.68 -25.31
N THR A 17 11.04 -9.40 -25.25
CA THR A 17 11.18 -8.70 -23.96
C THR A 17 9.84 -8.24 -23.38
N LEU A 18 8.77 -8.16 -24.17
CA LEU A 18 7.43 -7.82 -23.67
C LEU A 18 6.83 -8.92 -22.80
N THR A 19 7.30 -10.17 -22.91
CA THR A 19 6.81 -11.27 -22.05
C THR A 19 7.34 -11.18 -20.61
N ALA A 20 8.31 -10.29 -20.33
CA ALA A 20 8.84 -10.09 -18.98
C ALA A 20 7.86 -9.38 -18.02
N CYS A 21 6.79 -8.74 -18.55
CA CYS A 21 5.70 -8.19 -17.73
C CYS A 21 4.50 -9.14 -17.57
N GLY A 22 4.59 -10.39 -18.06
CA GLY A 22 3.52 -11.38 -17.95
C GLY A 22 3.57 -12.16 -16.64
N GLU A 23 3.47 -11.49 -15.49
CA GLU A 23 3.32 -12.22 -14.23
C GLU A 23 2.01 -13.03 -14.24
N LYS A 24 2.02 -14.22 -13.61
CA LYS A 24 0.81 -15.03 -13.48
C LYS A 24 -0.25 -14.19 -12.76
N PRO A 25 -1.52 -14.16 -13.24
CA PRO A 25 -2.58 -13.46 -12.53
C PRO A 25 -2.58 -13.85 -11.06
N GLN A 26 -2.45 -12.85 -10.18
CA GLN A 26 -2.61 -13.03 -8.74
C GLN A 26 -4.06 -13.47 -8.48
N THR A 27 -4.27 -14.78 -8.45
CA THR A 27 -5.59 -15.42 -8.25
C THR A 27 -5.93 -15.63 -6.78
N GLY A 28 -5.04 -15.20 -5.88
CA GLY A 28 -5.36 -15.07 -4.47
C GLY A 28 -6.46 -14.02 -4.34
N ALA A 29 -7.69 -14.45 -4.06
CA ALA A 29 -8.65 -13.54 -3.46
C ALA A 29 -8.00 -13.07 -2.16
N GLY A 30 -7.58 -11.79 -2.11
CA GLY A 30 -7.08 -11.21 -0.87
C GLY A 30 -8.08 -11.53 0.23
N ILE A 31 -7.60 -12.05 1.37
CA ILE A 31 -8.46 -12.31 2.52
C ILE A 31 -9.13 -10.97 2.86
N ARG A 32 -10.44 -10.86 2.60
CA ARG A 32 -11.23 -9.64 2.92
C ARG A 32 -11.89 -9.72 4.29
N SER A 33 -11.54 -10.73 5.08
CA SER A 33 -12.01 -10.91 6.45
C SER A 33 -11.00 -10.35 7.44
N ASP A 34 -10.44 -9.17 7.15
CA ASP A 34 -9.63 -8.46 8.12
C ASP A 34 -10.50 -8.15 9.35
N ALA A 35 -9.91 -8.34 10.53
CA ALA A 35 -10.54 -7.88 11.76
C ALA A 35 -10.73 -6.35 11.69
N VAL A 36 -11.77 -5.87 12.37
CA VAL A 36 -11.97 -4.41 12.48
C VAL A 36 -10.73 -3.77 13.13
N PRO A 37 -10.27 -2.61 12.65
CA PRO A 37 -8.97 -2.06 13.05
C PRO A 37 -8.87 -1.67 14.53
N TYR A 38 -10.01 -1.40 15.16
CA TYR A 38 -10.08 -1.12 16.60
C TYR A 38 -10.13 -2.39 17.47
N ALA A 39 -10.21 -3.61 16.89
CA ALA A 39 -10.24 -4.87 17.65
C ALA A 39 -8.95 -5.11 18.45
N GLY A 40 -7.85 -4.42 18.11
CA GLY A 40 -6.55 -4.63 18.73
C GLY A 40 -5.74 -5.74 18.05
N THR A 41 -4.44 -5.71 18.28
CA THR A 41 -3.47 -6.60 17.62
C THR A 41 -3.12 -7.84 18.44
N GLY A 42 -3.65 -7.95 19.68
CA GLY A 42 -3.24 -8.96 20.66
C GLY A 42 -1.82 -8.77 21.20
N SER A 43 -1.14 -7.71 20.80
CA SER A 43 0.22 -7.36 21.21
C SER A 43 0.20 -6.40 22.41
N ASN A 44 1.28 -6.40 23.19
CA ASN A 44 1.52 -5.39 24.24
C ASN A 44 2.06 -4.06 23.68
N PHE A 45 2.41 -4.01 22.39
CA PHE A 45 2.93 -2.81 21.74
C PHE A 45 1.79 -1.96 21.16
N THR A 46 0.98 -1.41 22.04
CA THR A 46 -0.12 -0.49 21.70
C THR A 46 0.11 0.87 22.34
N GLU A 47 -0.58 1.90 21.83
CA GLU A 47 -0.52 3.23 22.45
C GLU A 47 -0.93 3.15 23.93
N PRO A 48 -0.14 3.74 24.86
CA PRO A 48 -0.46 3.72 26.27
C PRO A 48 -1.87 4.25 26.57
N GLY A 49 -2.61 3.55 27.42
CA GLY A 49 -3.94 3.93 27.86
C GLY A 49 -5.08 3.60 26.88
N TRP A 50 -4.77 3.22 25.64
CA TRP A 50 -5.78 2.69 24.71
C TRP A 50 -6.14 1.23 25.04
N LYS A 51 -7.40 0.86 24.77
CA LYS A 51 -7.92 -0.49 25.01
C LYS A 51 -8.42 -1.10 23.70
N ALA A 52 -8.03 -2.35 23.46
CA ALA A 52 -8.55 -3.14 22.36
C ALA A 52 -10.09 -3.21 22.40
N GLY A 53 -10.73 -2.99 21.25
CA GLY A 53 -12.19 -2.92 21.10
C GLY A 53 -12.77 -1.51 21.27
N ASP A 54 -12.03 -0.55 21.84
CA ASP A 54 -12.52 0.83 22.02
C ASP A 54 -12.42 1.62 20.72
N LYS A 55 -13.49 1.56 19.93
CA LYS A 55 -13.64 2.28 18.65
C LYS A 55 -13.56 3.80 18.83
N ALA A 56 -14.23 4.35 19.82
CA ALA A 56 -14.33 5.80 19.99
C ALA A 56 -12.96 6.41 20.33
N SER A 57 -12.24 5.78 21.26
CA SER A 57 -10.86 6.17 21.59
C SER A 57 -9.93 6.01 20.38
N TRP A 58 -10.06 4.89 19.64
CA TRP A 58 -9.26 4.65 18.43
C TRP A 58 -9.47 5.74 17.35
N GLU A 59 -10.72 6.10 17.06
CA GLU A 59 -11.05 7.15 16.08
C GLU A 59 -10.55 8.53 16.55
N ALA A 60 -10.70 8.85 17.84
CA ALA A 60 -10.22 10.10 18.41
C ALA A 60 -8.69 10.25 18.28
N GLN A 61 -7.95 9.17 18.56
CA GLN A 61 -6.49 9.15 18.39
C GLN A 61 -6.07 9.34 16.94
N LEU A 62 -6.72 8.66 16.00
CA LEU A 62 -6.45 8.84 14.57
C LEU A 62 -6.68 10.29 14.13
N LYS A 63 -7.81 10.88 14.55
CA LYS A 63 -8.15 12.27 14.25
C LYS A 63 -7.10 13.24 14.82
N ALA A 64 -6.70 13.06 16.08
CA ALA A 64 -5.68 13.90 16.70
C ALA A 64 -4.33 13.78 15.96
N ARG A 65 -3.91 12.58 15.58
CA ARG A 65 -2.68 12.35 14.80
C ARG A 65 -2.74 13.06 13.44
N GLN A 66 -3.86 12.95 12.74
CA GLN A 66 -4.06 13.62 11.45
C GLN A 66 -4.03 15.14 11.60
N GLN A 67 -4.69 15.70 12.61
CA GLN A 67 -4.85 17.15 12.76
C GLN A 67 -3.61 17.84 13.32
N TYR A 68 -2.93 17.23 14.29
CA TYR A 68 -1.84 17.88 15.02
C TYR A 68 -0.46 17.31 14.71
N GLY A 69 -0.39 16.08 14.19
CA GLY A 69 0.87 15.41 13.88
C GLY A 69 1.29 15.60 12.43
N GLN A 70 0.38 15.31 11.49
CA GLN A 70 0.70 15.09 10.07
C GLN A 70 0.08 16.12 9.11
N ASN A 71 -0.55 17.17 9.62
CA ASN A 71 -1.15 18.20 8.78
C ASN A 71 -0.34 19.50 8.89
N GLU A 72 0.40 19.82 7.82
CA GLU A 72 1.23 21.02 7.74
C GLU A 72 0.40 22.31 7.77
N TYR A 73 -0.84 22.28 7.28
CA TYR A 73 -1.72 23.44 7.31
C TYR A 73 -1.98 23.88 8.75
N THR A 74 -2.22 22.96 9.67
CA THR A 74 -2.42 23.25 11.10
C THR A 74 -1.13 23.59 11.83
N ARG A 75 0.03 23.03 11.44
CA ARG A 75 1.34 23.33 12.06
C ARG A 75 1.85 24.74 11.79
N THR A 76 1.45 25.36 10.69
CA THR A 76 1.95 26.66 10.23
C THR A 76 1.00 27.82 10.52
N GLN A 77 -0.14 27.59 11.19
CA GLN A 77 -1.11 28.65 11.53
C GLN A 77 -0.64 29.62 12.62
N THR A 78 0.45 29.33 13.33
CA THR A 78 0.99 30.25 14.33
C THR A 78 1.69 31.40 13.62
N LYS A 79 1.00 32.54 13.56
CA LYS A 79 1.55 33.82 13.12
C LYS A 79 2.16 34.57 14.30
#